data_AF-A0A314ZQC9-F1
#
_entry.id   AF-A0A314ZQC9-F1
#
_cell.length_a   1.000
_cell.length_b   1.000
_cell.length_c   1.000
_cell.angle_alpha   90.00
_cell.angle_beta   90.00
_cell.angle_gamma   90.00
#
_symmetry.space_group_name_H-M   'P 1'
#
loop_
_entity.id
_entity.type
_entity.pdbx_description
1 polymer ?
#
loop_
_entity_poly.entity_id
_entity_poly.type
_entity_poly.pdbx_seq_one_letter_code
_entity_poly.pdbx_strand_id
1 'polypeptide(L)'
;MWELLHRLTSLTGLCVRGEDPYVVSFPPEGDTDMEMLLPESLTDLSIWGFPNLKKLSSKGFQSLTSLEYLCLSCCPKLASIPEEGLPISLRLLYIIGCPKYPTSPA
;
A
#
# COMPACT_ATOMS: atom_id res chain seq x y z
N MET A 1 -8.92 6.54 11.76
CA MET A 1 -9.57 5.21 11.83
C MET A 1 -8.61 4.06 11.54
N TRP A 2 -7.33 4.28 11.22
CA TRP A 2 -6.37 3.20 10.92
C TRP A 2 -5.41 2.89 12.10
N GLU A 3 -5.44 3.69 13.17
CA GLU A 3 -4.58 3.62 14.36
C GLU A 3 -4.56 2.27 15.10
N LEU A 4 -5.54 1.40 14.88
CA LEU A 4 -5.65 0.12 15.60
C LEU A 4 -5.48 -1.10 14.69
N LEU A 5 -5.25 -0.92 13.39
CA LEU A 5 -5.12 -2.04 12.47
C LEU A 5 -3.93 -2.94 12.82
N HIS A 6 -2.81 -2.36 13.26
CA HIS A 6 -1.63 -3.11 13.70
C HIS A 6 -1.92 -4.07 14.87
N ARG A 7 -2.97 -3.84 15.66
CA ARG A 7 -3.35 -4.71 16.80
C ARG A 7 -4.10 -5.96 16.35
N LEU A 8 -4.53 -6.03 15.09
CA LEU A 8 -5.24 -7.16 14.53
C LEU A 8 -4.24 -8.23 14.08
N THR A 9 -3.54 -8.82 15.05
CA THR A 9 -2.39 -9.74 14.81
C THR A 9 -2.76 -11.07 14.15
N SER A 10 -4.05 -11.37 13.99
CA SER A 10 -4.53 -12.55 13.25
C SER A 10 -5.12 -12.18 11.89
N LEU A 11 -5.09 -10.91 11.49
CA LEU A 11 -5.64 -10.47 10.22
C LEU A 11 -4.68 -10.85 9.09
N THR A 12 -5.16 -11.68 8.16
CA THR A 12 -4.38 -12.13 7.00
C THR A 12 -4.79 -11.43 5.71
N GLY A 13 -6.07 -11.07 5.58
CA GLY A 13 -6.60 -10.33 4.44
C GLY A 13 -7.10 -8.95 4.83
N LEU A 14 -6.67 -7.92 4.09
CA LEU A 14 -7.16 -6.56 4.22
C LEU A 14 -7.51 -5.99 2.84
N CYS A 15 -8.74 -5.48 2.72
CA CYS A 15 -9.19 -4.72 1.56
C CYS A 15 -9.51 -3.29 1.99
N VAL A 16 -8.84 -2.32 1.37
CA VAL A 16 -9.00 -0.90 1.64
C VAL A 16 -9.56 -0.22 0.39
N ARG A 17 -10.77 0.30 0.50
CA ARG A 17 -11.37 1.16 -0.51
C ARG A 17 -11.21 2.61 -0.08
N GLY A 18 -10.48 3.39 -0.87
CA GLY A 18 -10.26 4.81 -0.63
C GLY A 18 -11.10 5.66 -1.53
N GLU A 19 -11.99 6.46 -0.94
CA GLU A 19 -12.64 7.58 -1.64
C GLU A 19 -12.10 8.94 -1.15
N ASP A 20 -11.19 8.89 -0.17
CA ASP A 20 -10.60 10.07 0.47
C ASP A 20 -9.59 10.75 -0.48
N PRO A 21 -9.83 12.02 -0.86
CA PRO A 21 -8.94 12.76 -1.74
C PRO A 21 -7.67 13.27 -1.03
N TYR A 22 -7.57 13.22 0.29
CA TYR A 22 -6.40 13.73 1.02
C TYR A 22 -5.30 12.68 1.19
N VAL A 23 -5.60 11.40 0.95
CA VAL A 23 -4.63 10.32 1.06
C VAL A 23 -3.68 10.34 -0.14
N VAL A 24 -2.43 10.77 0.12
CA VAL A 24 -1.36 10.86 -0.89
C VAL A 24 -0.33 9.73 -0.79
N SER A 25 -0.24 9.08 0.36
CA SER A 25 0.59 7.89 0.60
C SER A 25 -0.20 6.82 1.34
N PHE A 26 0.18 5.55 1.14
CA PHE A 26 -0.43 4.43 1.85
C PHE A 26 0.63 3.45 2.38
N PRO A 27 0.55 3.03 3.65
CA PRO A 27 -0.17 3.72 4.72
C PRO A 27 0.22 5.21 4.79
N PRO A 28 -0.61 6.10 5.37
CA PRO A 28 -0.30 7.51 5.49
C PRO A 28 0.89 7.65 6.42
N GLU A 29 1.76 8.57 6.06
CA GLU A 29 2.81 9.02 6.96
C GLU A 29 2.13 9.93 7.99
N GLY A 30 2.19 9.57 9.27
CA GLY A 30 1.63 10.38 10.35
C GLY A 30 2.49 11.61 10.63
N ASP A 31 1.87 12.70 11.09
CA ASP A 31 2.58 13.93 11.50
C ASP A 31 3.23 13.82 12.90
N THR A 32 2.94 12.73 13.62
CA THR A 32 3.48 12.40 14.94
C THR A 32 4.21 11.06 14.87
N ASP A 33 5.13 10.79 15.80
CA ASP A 33 5.95 9.55 15.85
C ASP A 33 5.14 8.22 15.90
N MET A 34 3.81 8.28 15.88
CA MET A 34 2.95 7.13 15.59
C MET A 34 2.89 6.91 14.09
N GLU A 35 3.87 6.16 13.58
CA GLU A 35 3.80 5.61 12.24
C GLU A 35 2.61 4.65 12.11
N MET A 36 1.83 4.85 11.06
CA MET A 36 0.67 4.01 10.77
C MET A 36 1.15 2.69 10.16
N LEU A 37 1.20 1.65 11.00
CA LEU A 37 1.64 0.31 10.59
C LEU A 37 0.45 -0.60 10.28
N LEU A 38 0.61 -1.41 9.24
CA LEU A 38 -0.30 -2.50 8.90
C LEU A 38 0.11 -3.76 9.71
N PRO A 39 -0.85 -4.64 10.06
CA PRO A 39 -0.52 -5.87 10.78
C PRO A 39 0.40 -6.77 9.96
N GLU A 40 1.50 -7.22 10.56
CA GLU A 40 2.55 -8.03 9.91
C GLU A 40 2.06 -9.42 9.48
N SER A 41 0.92 -9.87 10.02
CA SER A 41 0.25 -11.11 9.67
C SER A 41 -0.44 -11.09 8.31
N LEU A 42 -0.51 -9.93 7.64
CA LEU A 42 -1.17 -9.82 6.34
C LEU A 42 -0.43 -10.63 5.27
N THR A 43 -1.18 -11.51 4.63
CA THR A 43 -0.78 -12.27 3.43
C THR A 43 -1.39 -11.67 2.18
N ASP A 44 -2.53 -10.97 2.32
CA ASP A 44 -3.32 -10.44 1.21
C ASP A 44 -3.72 -8.98 1.47
N LEU A 45 -3.27 -8.08 0.61
CA LEU A 45 -3.59 -6.65 0.67
C LEU A 45 -4.15 -6.16 -0.66
N SER A 46 -5.37 -5.61 -0.61
CA SER A 46 -6.00 -4.94 -1.75
C SER A 46 -6.27 -3.48 -1.44
N ILE A 47 -5.85 -2.59 -2.33
CA ILE A 47 -6.03 -1.14 -2.22
C ILE A 47 -6.73 -0.68 -3.48
N TRP A 48 -7.92 -0.09 -3.32
CA TRP A 48 -8.76 0.28 -4.44
C TRP A 48 -9.27 1.72 -4.35
N GLY A 49 -9.22 2.44 -5.48
CA GLY A 49 -10.01 3.65 -5.71
C GLY A 49 -9.41 4.97 -5.22
N PHE A 50 -8.18 4.99 -4.69
CA PHE A 50 -7.60 6.21 -4.13
C PHE A 50 -7.23 7.22 -5.23
N PRO A 51 -7.95 8.35 -5.37
CA PRO A 51 -7.80 9.25 -6.52
C PRO A 51 -6.50 10.08 -6.47
N ASN A 52 -5.94 10.26 -5.28
CA ASN A 52 -4.75 11.10 -5.05
C ASN A 52 -3.54 10.34 -4.49
N LEU A 53 -3.62 9.01 -4.36
CA LEU A 53 -2.50 8.19 -3.91
C LEU A 53 -1.36 8.29 -4.91
N LYS A 54 -0.20 8.80 -4.46
CA LYS A 54 0.99 9.02 -5.29
C LYS A 54 2.07 7.96 -5.07
N LYS A 55 2.22 7.50 -3.83
CA LYS A 55 3.28 6.58 -3.41
C LYS A 55 2.77 5.58 -2.39
N LEU A 56 3.43 4.43 -2.30
CA LEU A 56 3.32 3.54 -1.15
C LEU A 56 4.43 3.87 -0.15
N SER A 57 4.15 3.76 1.15
CA SER A 57 5.15 3.98 2.20
C SER A 57 6.14 2.82 2.23
N SER A 58 7.42 3.11 2.04
CA SER A 58 8.48 2.11 2.07
C SER A 58 8.52 1.34 3.39
N LYS A 59 8.47 2.06 4.51
CA LYS A 59 8.53 1.46 5.85
C LYS A 59 7.29 0.61 6.14
N GLY A 60 6.11 1.10 5.78
CA GLY A 60 4.84 0.40 6.01
C GLY A 60 4.69 -0.89 5.20
N PHE A 61 5.34 -0.99 4.04
CA PHE A 61 5.35 -2.21 3.22
C PHE A 61 6.51 -3.15 3.55
N GLN A 62 7.68 -2.63 3.94
CA GLN A 62 8.81 -3.45 4.38
C GLN A 62 8.51 -4.24 5.67
N SER A 63 7.67 -3.71 6.56
CA SER A 63 7.24 -4.45 7.76
C SER A 63 6.30 -5.63 7.44
N LEU A 64 5.68 -5.66 6.25
CA LEU A 64 4.75 -6.72 5.84
C LEU A 64 5.48 -7.98 5.36
N THR A 65 6.26 -8.58 6.26
CA THR A 65 7.12 -9.74 5.95
C THR A 65 6.34 -10.98 5.51
N SER A 66 5.04 -11.08 5.81
CA SER A 66 4.18 -12.20 5.39
C SER A 66 3.38 -11.95 4.10
N LEU A 67 3.49 -10.76 3.49
CA LEU A 67 2.61 -10.37 2.38
C LEU A 67 2.93 -11.15 1.10
N GLU A 68 1.99 -11.97 0.65
CA GLU A 68 2.11 -12.78 -0.56
C GLU A 68 1.38 -12.15 -1.76
N TYR A 69 0.29 -11.43 -1.53
CA TYR A 69 -0.58 -10.89 -2.57
C TYR A 69 -0.84 -9.39 -2.37
N LEU A 70 -0.48 -8.60 -3.38
CA LEU A 70 -0.76 -7.16 -3.41
C LEU A 70 -1.56 -6.79 -4.66
N CYS A 71 -2.72 -6.17 -4.46
CA CYS A 71 -3.54 -5.60 -5.51
C CYS A 71 -3.67 -4.08 -5.32
N LEU A 72 -3.26 -3.33 -6.33
CA LEU A 72 -3.43 -1.89 -6.46
C LEU A 72 -4.36 -1.64 -7.64
N SER A 73 -5.54 -1.08 -7.41
CA SER A 73 -6.47 -0.85 -8.50
C SER A 73 -7.16 0.52 -8.44
N CYS A 74 -7.38 1.12 -9.60
CA CYS A 74 -8.01 2.44 -9.76
C CYS A 74 -7.37 3.53 -8.88
N CYS A 75 -6.03 3.55 -8.81
CA CYS A 75 -5.25 4.60 -8.15
C CYS A 75 -4.55 5.47 -9.22
N PRO A 76 -5.25 6.44 -9.84
CA PRO A 76 -4.83 7.10 -11.08
C PRO A 76 -3.61 8.03 -10.95
N LYS A 77 -3.14 8.32 -9.73
CA LYS A 77 -1.95 9.15 -9.49
C LYS A 77 -0.75 8.39 -8.94
N LEU A 78 -0.85 7.06 -8.81
CA LEU A 78 0.20 6.23 -8.24
C LEU A 78 1.41 6.20 -9.19
N ALA A 79 2.46 6.96 -8.86
CA ALA A 79 3.60 7.17 -9.75
C ALA A 79 4.67 6.08 -9.60
N SER A 80 4.83 5.53 -8.40
CA SER A 80 5.88 4.55 -8.12
C SER A 80 5.50 3.57 -6.99
N ILE A 81 6.16 2.40 -7.05
CA ILE A 81 6.30 1.44 -5.96
C ILE A 81 7.49 1.92 -5.08
N PRO A 82 7.61 1.54 -3.80
CA PRO A 82 8.71 2.00 -2.93
C PRO A 82 10.08 1.70 -3.52
N GLU A 83 11.03 2.64 -3.39
CA GLU A 83 12.39 2.51 -3.94
C GLU A 83 13.18 1.39 -3.24
N GLU A 84 12.96 1.24 -1.94
CA GLU A 84 13.47 0.14 -1.11
C GLU A 84 12.84 -1.21 -1.47
N GLY A 85 11.86 -1.23 -2.37
CA GLY A 85 11.19 -2.42 -2.86
C GLY A 85 9.96 -2.82 -2.03
N LEU A 86 9.23 -3.80 -2.58
CA LEU A 86 8.14 -4.50 -1.90
C LEU A 86 8.71 -5.65 -1.04
N PRO A 87 7.96 -6.13 -0.03
CA PRO A 87 8.40 -7.24 0.81
C PRO A 87 8.76 -8.48 -0.02
N ILE A 88 9.84 -9.15 0.38
CA ILE A 88 10.42 -10.30 -0.35
C ILE A 88 9.48 -11.52 -0.45
N SER A 89 8.47 -11.58 0.42
CA SER A 89 7.45 -12.63 0.42
C SER A 89 6.42 -12.46 -0.69
N LEU A 90 6.40 -11.31 -1.38
CA LEU A 90 5.39 -11.01 -2.38
C LEU A 90 5.50 -11.95 -3.59
N ARG A 91 4.43 -12.70 -3.83
CA ARG A 91 4.31 -13.67 -4.92
C ARG A 91 3.54 -13.11 -6.10
N LEU A 92 2.47 -12.35 -5.85
CA LEU A 92 1.65 -11.74 -6.89
C LEU A 92 1.47 -10.24 -6.65
N LEU A 93 1.68 -9.47 -7.71
CA LEU A 93 1.44 -8.04 -7.78
C LEU A 93 0.47 -7.73 -8.93
N TYR A 94 -0.70 -7.19 -8.60
CA TYR A 94 -1.66 -6.69 -9.58
C TYR A 94 -1.71 -5.17 -9.52
N ILE A 95 -1.51 -4.51 -10.67
CA ILE A 95 -1.66 -3.06 -10.83
C ILE A 95 -2.66 -2.82 -11.97
N ILE A 96 -3.89 -2.40 -11.64
CA ILE A 96 -5.02 -2.35 -12.59
C ILE A 96 -5.64 -0.95 -12.58
N GLY A 97 -5.60 -0.23 -13.71
CA GLY A 97 -6.20 1.10 -13.80
C GLY A 97 -5.48 2.18 -12.96
N CYS A 98 -4.21 1.96 -12.62
CA CYS A 98 -3.27 2.95 -12.13
C CYS A 98 -2.54 3.60 -13.33
N PRO A 99 -1.89 4.78 -13.19
CA PRO A 99 -1.25 5.42 -14.33
C PRO A 99 -0.11 4.51 -14.80
N LYS A 100 0.05 4.41 -16.13
CA LYS A 100 1.15 3.67 -16.72
C LYS A 100 2.44 4.43 -16.35
N TYR A 101 3.44 3.72 -15.83
CA TYR A 101 4.79 4.27 -15.70
C TYR A 101 5.15 5.00 -17.00
N PRO A 102 5.78 6.19 -16.96
CA PRO A 102 6.50 6.64 -18.13
C PRO A 102 7.57 5.58 -18.38
N THR A 103 7.33 4.73 -19.38
CA THR A 103 8.39 3.96 -20.02
C THR A 103 9.48 4.97 -20.34
N SER A 104 10.68 4.76 -19.79
CA SER A 104 11.88 5.57 -20.08
C SER A 104 11.88 5.98 -21.56
N PRO A 105 12.25 7.24 -21.91
CA PRO A 105 12.53 7.55 -23.30
C PRO A 105 13.70 6.66 -23.76
N ALA A 106 13.58 6.17 -24.99
CA ALA A 106 14.67 5.54 -25.73
C ALA A 106 15.82 6.53 -25.97
#